data_AF-A0A949V347-F1
#
_entry.id   AF-A0A949V347-F1
#
_cell.length_a   1.000
_cell.length_b   1.000
_cell.length_c   1.000
_cell.angle_alpha   90.00
_cell.angle_beta   90.00
_cell.angle_gamma   90.00
#
_symmetry.space_group_name_H-M   'P 1'
#
loop_
_entity.id
_entity.type
_entity.pdbx_description
1 polymer ?
#
loop_
_entity_poly.entity_id
_entity_poly.type
_entity_poly.pdbx_seq_one_letter_code
_entity_poly.pdbx_strand_id
1 'polypeptide(L)'
;FKNGSLDVAQAALEKTIRISEFSTHKNPAVYASLADVFGEKNSPQEALNVLRRSKADFRFNPQAALQTAAAESRIYQKMGQSDKALAALATAEQLVEQLADKLSP
;
A
#
# COMPACT_ATOMS: atom_id res chain seq x y z
N PHE A 1 21.53 -0.86 -12.69
CA PHE A 1 21.57 -1.86 -11.60
C PHE A 1 20.20 -2.12 -10.93
N LYS A 2 19.03 -1.92 -11.56
CA LYS A 2 17.75 -1.88 -10.81
C LYS A 2 16.81 -3.09 -10.95
N ASN A 3 16.76 -3.77 -12.11
CA ASN A 3 15.71 -4.78 -12.33
C ASN A 3 15.90 -6.07 -11.51
N GLY A 4 17.11 -6.63 -11.45
CA GLY A 4 17.35 -7.87 -10.69
C GLY A 4 17.07 -7.72 -9.19
N SER A 5 17.30 -6.54 -8.62
CA SER A 5 16.96 -6.25 -7.22
C SER A 5 15.46 -6.10 -7.00
N LEU A 6 14.72 -5.54 -7.97
CA LEU A 6 13.27 -5.42 -7.90
C LEU A 6 12.56 -6.77 -8.07
N ASP A 7 13.07 -7.66 -8.91
CA ASP A 7 12.53 -9.02 -9.06
C ASP A 7 12.68 -9.85 -7.78
N VAL A 8 13.85 -9.77 -7.14
CA VAL A 8 14.11 -10.40 -5.83
C VAL A 8 13.20 -9.80 -4.76
N ALA A 9 13.06 -8.47 -4.72
CA ALA A 9 12.18 -7.79 -3.77
C ALA A 9 10.71 -8.21 -3.95
N GLN A 10 10.22 -8.25 -5.19
CA GLN A 10 8.87 -8.72 -5.51
C GLN A 10 8.66 -10.14 -4.98
N ALA A 11 9.53 -11.08 -5.35
CA ALA A 11 9.40 -12.49 -4.96
C ALA A 11 9.44 -12.67 -3.43
N ALA A 12 10.30 -11.94 -2.73
CA ALA A 12 10.39 -11.98 -1.28
C ALA A 12 9.12 -11.45 -0.59
N LEU A 13 8.58 -10.33 -1.07
CA LEU A 13 7.38 -9.71 -0.52
C LEU A 13 6.13 -10.57 -0.81
N GLU A 14 5.99 -11.10 -2.02
CA GLU A 14 4.91 -12.04 -2.37
C GLU A 14 4.95 -13.29 -1.48
N LYS A 15 6.14 -13.87 -1.28
CA LYS A 15 6.34 -15.01 -0.39
C LYS A 15 5.97 -14.67 1.06
N THR A 16 6.34 -13.47 1.52
CA THR A 16 6.00 -12.99 2.87
C THR A 16 4.48 -12.91 3.03
N ILE A 17 3.78 -12.32 2.07
CA ILE A 17 2.32 -12.22 2.11
C ILE A 17 1.70 -13.62 2.15
N ARG A 18 2.14 -14.53 1.27
CA ARG A 18 1.65 -15.92 1.23
C ARG A 18 1.85 -16.65 2.56
N ILE A 19 3.03 -16.56 3.16
CA ILE A 19 3.31 -17.20 4.46
C ILE A 19 2.43 -16.61 5.57
N SER A 20 2.14 -15.31 5.50
CA SER A 20 1.33 -14.62 6.50
C SER A 20 -0.18 -14.66 6.24
N GLU A 21 -0.66 -15.25 5.14
CA GLU A 21 -2.03 -15.05 4.62
C GLU A 21 -3.16 -15.51 5.56
N PHE A 22 -2.86 -16.38 6.54
CA PHE A 22 -3.79 -16.79 7.61
C PHE A 22 -3.25 -16.49 9.01
N SER A 23 -2.16 -15.73 9.10
CA SER A 23 -1.50 -15.39 10.36
C SER A 23 -2.08 -14.10 10.97
N THR A 24 -2.00 -13.99 12.29
CA THR A 24 -2.15 -12.71 13.00
C THR A 24 -0.99 -11.75 12.74
N HIS A 25 0.13 -12.26 12.19
CA HIS A 25 1.31 -11.48 11.83
C HIS A 25 1.25 -10.86 10.43
N LYS A 26 0.09 -10.86 9.75
CA LYS A 26 -0.07 -10.07 8.52
C LYS A 26 0.30 -8.62 8.77
N ASN A 27 1.05 -8.04 7.85
CA ASN A 27 1.53 -6.67 7.99
C ASN A 27 1.16 -5.83 6.74
N PRO A 28 0.36 -4.76 6.89
CA PRO A 28 -0.04 -3.91 5.77
C PRO A 28 1.16 -3.22 5.07
N ALA A 29 2.26 -2.99 5.79
CA ALA A 29 3.47 -2.40 5.22
C ALA A 29 4.10 -3.27 4.12
N VAL A 30 3.94 -4.60 4.20
CA VAL A 30 4.44 -5.54 3.18
C VAL A 30 3.69 -5.36 1.87
N TYR A 31 2.38 -5.11 1.92
CA TYR A 31 1.55 -4.86 0.74
C TYR A 31 1.90 -3.50 0.11
N ALA A 32 2.08 -2.46 0.94
CA ALA A 32 2.51 -1.15 0.45
C ALA A 32 3.89 -1.22 -0.22
N SER A 33 4.84 -1.95 0.39
CA SER A 33 6.18 -2.16 -0.18
C SER A 33 6.13 -2.91 -1.52
N LEU A 34 5.28 -3.94 -1.62
CA LEU A 34 5.10 -4.68 -2.87
C LEU A 34 4.47 -3.79 -3.96
N ALA A 35 3.53 -2.92 -3.59
CA ALA A 35 2.95 -1.95 -4.52
C ALA A 35 4.00 -0.95 -5.02
N ASP A 36 4.86 -0.43 -4.14
CA ASP A 36 5.96 0.46 -4.54
C ASP A 36 6.92 -0.26 -5.52
N VAL A 37 7.26 -1.54 -5.27
CA VAL A 37 8.07 -2.35 -6.21
C VAL A 37 7.40 -2.47 -7.58
N PHE A 38 6.09 -2.77 -7.64
CA PHE A 38 5.36 -2.79 -8.91
C PHE A 38 5.33 -1.41 -9.59
N GLY A 39 5.23 -0.33 -8.82
CA GLY A 39 5.35 1.04 -9.33
C GLY A 39 6.72 1.32 -9.97
N GLU A 40 7.82 0.90 -9.32
CA GLU A 40 9.18 1.02 -9.86
C GLU A 40 9.42 0.12 -11.09
N LYS A 41 8.72 -1.01 -11.18
CA LYS A 41 8.75 -1.91 -12.35
C LYS A 41 7.88 -1.46 -13.52
N ASN A 42 7.27 -0.27 -13.47
CA ASN A 42 6.30 0.21 -14.46
C ASN A 42 5.08 -0.73 -14.62
N SER A 43 4.66 -1.38 -13.54
CA SER A 43 3.45 -2.23 -13.47
C SER A 43 2.42 -1.65 -12.49
N PRO A 44 1.98 -0.39 -12.65
CA PRO A 44 1.16 0.30 -11.65
C PRO A 44 -0.23 -0.32 -11.44
N GLN A 45 -0.76 -1.05 -12.43
CA GLN A 45 -2.02 -1.80 -12.25
C GLN A 45 -1.88 -2.92 -11.21
N GLU A 46 -0.75 -3.63 -11.22
CA GLU A 46 -0.47 -4.65 -10.20
C GLU A 46 -0.24 -4.03 -8.82
N ALA A 47 0.40 -2.86 -8.78
CA ALA A 47 0.49 -2.10 -7.54
C ALA A 47 -0.89 -1.80 -6.94
N LEU A 48 -1.84 -1.32 -7.76
CA LEU A 48 -3.22 -1.07 -7.31
C LEU A 48 -3.96 -2.36 -6.89
N ASN A 49 -3.73 -3.48 -7.59
CA ASN A 49 -4.31 -4.78 -7.21
C ASN A 49 -3.83 -5.22 -5.81
N VAL A 50 -2.54 -5.06 -5.52
CA VAL A 50 -1.97 -5.37 -4.20
C VAL A 50 -2.58 -4.48 -3.12
N LEU A 51 -2.71 -3.18 -3.37
CA LEU A 51 -3.32 -2.24 -2.43
C LEU A 51 -4.81 -2.54 -2.19
N ARG A 52 -5.55 -2.94 -3.22
CA ARG A 52 -6.93 -3.43 -3.07
C ARG A 52 -7.00 -4.67 -2.18
N ARG A 53 -6.06 -5.60 -2.31
CA ARG A 53 -5.97 -6.77 -1.43
C ARG A 53 -5.67 -6.36 0.01
N SER A 54 -4.77 -5.40 0.22
CA SER A 54 -4.51 -4.81 1.55
C SER A 54 -5.80 -4.28 2.19
N LYS A 55 -6.60 -3.50 1.46
CA LYS A 55 -7.89 -3.00 1.99
C LYS A 55 -8.83 -4.12 2.41
N ALA A 56 -8.89 -5.22 1.66
CA ALA A 56 -9.76 -6.36 1.98
C ALA A 56 -9.28 -7.12 3.24
N ASP A 57 -7.96 -7.35 3.34
CA ASP A 57 -7.33 -8.09 4.43
C ASP A 57 -7.32 -7.31 5.74
N PHE A 58 -7.25 -5.97 5.66
CA PHE A 58 -7.14 -5.07 6.80
C PHE A 58 -8.33 -4.11 6.94
N ARG A 59 -9.52 -4.51 6.50
CA ARG A 59 -10.72 -3.64 6.40
C ARG A 59 -11.12 -2.92 7.68
N PHE A 60 -10.71 -3.42 8.85
CA PHE A 60 -11.01 -2.86 10.16
C PHE A 60 -9.79 -2.22 10.85
N ASN A 61 -8.67 -2.10 10.14
CA ASN A 61 -7.44 -1.50 10.66
C ASN A 61 -7.24 -0.09 10.05
N PRO A 62 -7.49 0.99 10.81
CA PRO A 62 -7.37 2.35 10.29
C PRO A 62 -5.93 2.73 9.93
N GLN A 63 -4.93 2.19 10.63
CA GLN A 63 -3.52 2.40 10.28
C GLN A 63 -3.16 1.75 8.94
N ALA A 64 -3.70 0.56 8.66
CA ALA A 64 -3.55 -0.10 7.36
C ALA A 64 -4.26 0.68 6.24
N ALA A 65 -5.43 1.24 6.53
CA ALA A 65 -6.16 2.10 5.58
C ALA A 65 -5.32 3.34 5.22
N LEU A 66 -4.72 3.99 6.22
CA LEU A 66 -3.83 5.14 6.03
C LEU A 66 -2.62 4.79 5.14
N GLN A 67 -1.91 3.72 5.48
CA GLN A 67 -0.75 3.26 4.69
C GLN A 67 -1.14 2.96 3.25
N THR A 68 -2.31 2.34 3.06
CA THR A 68 -2.80 1.99 1.72
C THR A 68 -3.16 3.24 0.91
N ALA A 69 -3.86 4.21 1.50
CA ALA A 69 -4.20 5.48 0.83
C ALA A 69 -2.96 6.28 0.42
N ALA A 70 -1.96 6.36 1.31
CA ALA A 70 -0.68 7.01 1.01
C ALA A 70 0.07 6.32 -0.15
N ALA A 71 0.05 4.99 -0.20
CA ALA A 71 0.64 4.24 -1.31
C ALA A 71 -0.15 4.44 -2.62
N GLU A 72 -1.48 4.43 -2.59
CA GLU A 72 -2.32 4.70 -3.77
C GLU A 72 -2.01 6.07 -4.36
N SER A 73 -1.83 7.10 -3.53
CA SER A 73 -1.45 8.44 -4.00
C SER A 73 -0.15 8.40 -4.82
N ARG A 74 0.90 7.75 -4.31
CA ARG A 74 2.18 7.60 -5.02
C ARG A 74 2.04 6.85 -6.34
N ILE A 75 1.27 5.75 -6.34
CA ILE A 75 1.05 4.96 -7.56
C ILE A 75 0.28 5.77 -8.60
N TYR A 76 -0.78 6.49 -8.21
CA TYR A 76 -1.52 7.36 -9.13
C TYR A 76 -0.66 8.50 -9.69
N GLN A 77 0.24 9.10 -8.88
CA GLN A 77 1.20 10.08 -9.39
C GLN A 77 2.10 9.49 -10.47
N LYS A 78 2.65 8.29 -10.24
CA LYS A 78 3.47 7.58 -11.23
C LYS A 78 2.70 7.26 -12.52
N MET A 79 1.40 7.08 -12.45
CA MET A 79 0.51 6.89 -13.61
C MET A 79 0.14 8.19 -14.33
N GLY A 80 0.54 9.36 -13.82
CA GLY A 80 0.07 10.66 -14.31
C GLY A 80 -1.39 10.96 -13.99
N GLN A 81 -2.01 10.21 -13.07
CA GLN A 81 -3.41 10.36 -12.67
C GLN A 81 -3.51 11.31 -11.46
N SER A 82 -3.12 12.57 -11.65
CA SER A 82 -2.99 13.58 -10.59
C SER A 82 -4.25 13.75 -9.75
N ASP A 83 -5.43 13.76 -10.36
CA ASP A 83 -6.70 13.92 -9.64
C ASP A 83 -6.94 12.79 -8.64
N LYS A 84 -6.64 11.54 -9.06
CA LYS A 84 -6.76 10.37 -8.18
C LYS A 84 -5.67 10.35 -7.11
N ALA A 85 -4.47 10.84 -7.44
CA ALA A 85 -3.40 10.96 -6.47
C ALA A 85 -3.78 11.94 -5.33
N LEU A 86 -4.37 13.08 -5.69
CA LEU A 86 -4.85 14.07 -4.73
C LEU A 86 -6.02 13.53 -3.91
N ALA A 87 -6.98 12.83 -4.53
CA ALA A 87 -8.09 12.20 -3.80
C ALA A 87 -7.59 11.14 -2.79
N ALA A 88 -6.61 10.33 -3.17
CA ALA A 88 -6.00 9.34 -2.28
C ALA A 88 -5.21 10.00 -1.14
N LEU A 89 -4.54 11.12 -1.42
CA LEU A 89 -3.83 11.91 -0.40
C LEU A 89 -4.81 12.53 0.61
N ALA A 90 -5.89 13.16 0.13
CA ALA A 90 -6.93 13.71 1.00
C ALA A 90 -7.55 12.63 1.90
N THR A 91 -7.75 11.42 1.36
CA THR A 91 -8.21 10.27 2.16
C THR A 91 -7.18 9.92 3.25
N ALA A 92 -5.88 9.94 2.93
CA ALA A 92 -4.83 9.70 3.91
C ALA A 92 -4.81 10.79 5.00
N GLU A 93 -4.96 12.06 4.64
CA GLU A 93 -5.02 13.18 5.59
C GLU A 93 -6.21 13.04 6.57
N GLN A 94 -7.41 12.74 6.05
CA GLN A 94 -8.58 12.46 6.89
C GLN A 94 -8.36 11.30 7.87
N LEU A 95 -7.65 10.25 7.45
CA LEU A 95 -7.34 9.12 8.31
C LEU A 95 -6.31 9.48 9.39
N VAL A 96 -5.36 10.37 9.09
CA VAL A 96 -4.41 10.90 10.09
C VAL A 96 -5.16 11.67 11.17
N GLU A 97 -6.07 12.57 10.79
CA GLU A 97 -6.88 13.35 11.74
C GLU A 97 -7.71 12.43 12.64
N GLN A 98 -8.43 11.47 12.06
CA GLN A 98 -9.23 10.51 12.82
C GLN A 98 -8.40 9.64 13.79
N LEU A 99 -7.16 9.31 13.41
CA LEU A 99 -6.24 8.57 14.27
C LEU A 99 -5.68 9.44 15.39
N ALA A 100 -5.36 10.71 15.10
CA ALA A 100 -4.90 11.68 16.09
C ALA A 100 -5.99 11.99 17.14
N ASP A 101 -7.24 12.15 16.70
CA ASP A 101 -8.38 12.37 17.60
C ASP A 101 -8.59 11.18 18.54
N LYS A 102 -8.44 9.95 18.05
CA LYS A 102 -8.53 8.73 18.88
C LYS A 102 -7.39 8.56 19.88
N LEU A 103 -6.26 9.23 19.65
CA LEU A 103 -5.09 9.21 20.53
C LEU A 103 -5.08 10.39 21.51
N SER A 104 -5.99 11.35 21.34
CA SER A 104 -6.16 12.49 22.25
C SER A 104 -6.98 12.04 23.47
N PRO A 105 -6.44 12.12 24.70
CA PRO A 105 -7.07 11.61 25.93
C PRO A 105 -8.29 12.41 26.39
#